data_AF-A0A8C0XLR5-F1
#
_entry.id   AF-A0A8C0XLR5-F1
#
_cell.length_a   1.000
_cell.length_b   1.000
_cell.length_c   1.000
_cell.angle_alpha   90.00
_cell.angle_beta   90.00
_cell.angle_gamma   90.00
#
_symmetry.space_group_name_H-M   'P 1'
#
loop_
_entity.id
_entity.type
_entity.pdbx_description
1 polymer ?
#
loop_
_entity_poly.entity_id
_entity_poly.type
_entity_poly.pdbx_seq_one_letter_code
_entity_poly.pdbx_strand_id
1 'polypeptide(L)'
;MASLSPGWVRYAERVLGRPVTPHLCTARSPQQVMGSLVKDYFARQQNVPPEKIFHIVVAPCHDKKLEALREGFFTALHGARGTDCVLTSGEVAQMMEQSDLSVKDAAVDTLFGDVKEAVVRRHDGVGSDGHLAHVFRHAAKELFGEHVEEITYRALRNKDFHEVTLEKNGEVLLRFAAAYGFRNIQNMVLKLKKGKCPYHFVEVLACPRGCLNGRGQAQTEDGHADKALLRQMEGIYSDIPVQRPESSAHVQELYQEWLEGTDSPKVQQVLHTTYQTPEPCTDSLDMKW
;
A
#
# COMPACT_ATOMS: atom_id res chain seq x y z
N MET A 1 6.12 8.87 7.25
CA MET A 1 5.00 8.96 6.27
C MET A 1 4.95 7.67 5.49
N ALA A 2 3.77 7.08 5.31
CA ALA A 2 3.59 5.88 4.50
C ALA A 2 4.02 6.11 3.05
N SER A 3 4.46 5.03 2.39
CA SER A 3 5.04 5.03 1.04
C SER A 3 4.28 4.13 0.05
N LEU A 4 3.08 3.67 0.42
CA LEU A 4 2.30 2.67 -0.33
C LEU A 4 1.75 3.19 -1.67
N SER A 5 1.64 4.51 -1.81
CA SER A 5 1.15 5.22 -2.99
C SER A 5 2.32 5.62 -3.90
N PRO A 6 2.54 4.95 -5.05
CA PRO A 6 3.69 5.23 -5.90
C PRO A 6 3.70 6.66 -6.47
N GLY A 7 2.53 7.25 -6.75
CA GLY A 7 2.41 8.66 -7.13
C GLY A 7 2.91 9.63 -6.06
N TRP A 8 2.69 9.30 -4.77
CA TRP A 8 3.22 10.07 -3.65
C TRP A 8 4.75 9.93 -3.54
N VAL A 9 5.27 8.71 -3.61
CA VAL A 9 6.72 8.46 -3.58
C VAL A 9 7.43 9.19 -4.71
N ARG A 10 6.90 9.14 -5.94
CA ARG A 10 7.47 9.84 -7.09
C ARG A 10 7.48 11.36 -6.90
N TYR A 11 6.40 11.93 -6.34
CA TYR A 11 6.34 13.35 -6.03
C TYR A 11 7.36 13.73 -4.95
N ALA A 12 7.49 12.90 -3.91
CA ALA A 12 8.46 13.12 -2.84
C ALA A 12 9.90 13.12 -3.36
N GLU A 13 10.27 12.15 -4.20
CA GLU A 13 11.63 12.04 -4.75
C GLU A 13 11.95 13.13 -5.78
N ARG A 14 11.04 13.38 -6.74
CA ARG A 14 11.33 14.25 -7.88
C ARG A 14 11.08 15.74 -7.62
N VAL A 15 10.17 16.07 -6.71
CA VAL A 15 9.75 17.46 -6.50
C VAL A 15 10.08 17.94 -5.09
N LEU A 16 9.94 17.10 -4.08
CA LEU A 16 10.12 17.53 -2.69
C LEU A 16 11.55 17.38 -2.18
N GLY A 17 12.26 16.32 -2.60
CA GLY A 17 13.66 16.06 -2.30
C GLY A 17 13.96 15.82 -0.81
N ARG A 18 15.21 16.14 -0.42
CA ARG A 18 15.77 15.88 0.94
C ARG A 18 14.91 16.35 2.12
N PRO A 19 14.16 17.46 2.05
CA PRO A 19 13.27 17.85 3.15
C PRO A 19 12.14 16.86 3.46
N VAL A 20 11.88 15.87 2.59
CA VAL A 20 10.74 14.95 2.70
C VAL A 20 11.16 13.50 2.60
N THR A 21 12.11 13.15 1.72
CA THR A 21 12.52 11.75 1.49
C THR A 21 12.98 10.99 2.74
N PRO A 22 13.69 11.58 3.73
CA PRO A 22 14.09 10.88 4.95
C PRO A 22 12.91 10.50 5.86
N HIS A 23 11.74 11.11 5.65
CA HIS A 23 10.54 10.84 6.43
C HIS A 23 9.64 9.80 5.78
N LEU A 24 10.02 9.22 4.63
CA LEU A 24 9.27 8.15 3.99
C LEU A 24 9.54 6.81 4.68
N CYS A 25 8.48 6.03 4.89
CA CYS A 25 8.57 4.68 5.42
C CYS A 25 9.35 3.80 4.45
N THR A 26 10.34 3.07 4.93
CA THR A 26 11.15 2.19 4.07
C THR A 26 10.46 0.88 3.73
N ALA A 27 9.33 0.55 4.37
CA ALA A 27 8.56 -0.65 4.03
C ALA A 27 8.12 -0.60 2.55
N ARG A 28 8.30 -1.72 1.88
CA ARG A 28 7.84 -1.94 0.51
C ARG A 28 6.33 -2.00 0.44
N SER A 29 5.79 -1.73 -0.75
CA SER A 29 4.35 -1.85 -0.99
C SER A 29 3.92 -3.34 -1.00
N PRO A 30 2.63 -3.65 -0.74
CA PRO A 30 2.10 -5.00 -0.87
C PRO A 30 2.41 -5.67 -2.22
N GLN A 31 2.40 -4.92 -3.33
CA GLN A 31 2.76 -5.43 -4.66
C GLN A 31 4.23 -5.88 -4.70
N GLN A 32 5.14 -5.08 -4.13
CA GLN A 32 6.57 -5.40 -4.10
C GLN A 32 6.85 -6.58 -3.15
N VAL A 33 6.21 -6.62 -1.98
CA VAL A 33 6.32 -7.73 -1.02
C VAL A 33 5.81 -9.02 -1.66
N MET A 34 4.64 -8.98 -2.32
CA MET A 34 4.08 -10.13 -3.04
C MET A 34 5.00 -10.57 -4.18
N GLY A 35 5.57 -9.64 -4.93
CA GLY A 35 6.55 -9.97 -5.98
C GLY A 35 7.76 -10.72 -5.43
N SER A 36 8.31 -10.28 -4.29
CA SER A 36 9.37 -11.01 -3.58
C SER A 36 8.91 -12.39 -3.12
N LEU A 37 7.71 -12.49 -2.55
CA LEU A 37 7.16 -13.75 -2.06
C LEU A 37 6.99 -14.78 -3.19
N VAL A 38 6.43 -14.36 -4.33
CA VAL A 38 6.20 -15.22 -5.50
C VAL A 38 7.50 -15.66 -6.15
N LYS A 39 8.44 -14.72 -6.35
CA LYS A 39 9.69 -14.99 -7.09
C LYS A 39 10.77 -15.63 -6.24
N ASP A 40 10.63 -15.63 -4.92
CA ASP A 40 11.57 -16.25 -4.01
C ASP A 40 10.98 -17.47 -3.30
N TYR A 41 10.06 -17.25 -2.35
CA TYR A 41 9.52 -18.34 -1.53
C TYR A 41 8.72 -19.34 -2.36
N PHE A 42 7.72 -18.88 -3.11
CA PHE A 42 6.85 -19.76 -3.89
C PHE A 42 7.63 -20.47 -5.01
N ALA A 43 8.53 -19.77 -5.70
CA ALA A 43 9.41 -20.35 -6.71
C ALA A 43 10.23 -21.54 -6.17
N ARG A 44 10.83 -21.38 -4.98
CA ARG A 44 11.57 -22.45 -4.30
C ARG A 44 10.66 -23.62 -3.91
N GLN A 45 9.48 -23.34 -3.35
CA GLN A 45 8.51 -24.37 -2.96
C GLN A 45 8.05 -25.21 -4.16
N GLN A 46 7.84 -24.59 -5.32
CA GLN A 46 7.43 -25.28 -6.56
C GLN A 46 8.60 -25.90 -7.32
N ASN A 47 9.84 -25.69 -6.89
CA ASN A 47 11.05 -26.08 -7.62
C ASN A 47 11.07 -25.55 -9.06
N VAL A 48 10.62 -24.31 -9.26
CA VAL A 48 10.55 -23.62 -10.55
C VAL A 48 11.47 -22.39 -10.53
N PRO A 49 12.34 -22.20 -11.53
CA PRO A 49 13.14 -20.97 -11.65
C PRO A 49 12.26 -19.70 -11.69
N PRO A 50 12.62 -18.60 -11.00
CA PRO A 50 11.81 -17.38 -10.94
C PRO A 50 11.47 -16.78 -12.32
N GLU A 51 12.35 -16.97 -13.30
CA GLU A 51 12.20 -16.49 -14.69
C GLU A 51 11.11 -17.23 -15.46
N LYS A 52 10.71 -18.43 -15.00
CA LYS A 52 9.61 -19.21 -15.58
C LYS A 52 8.24 -18.86 -15.00
N ILE A 53 8.20 -18.06 -13.93
CA ILE A 53 6.95 -17.59 -13.33
C ILE A 53 6.61 -16.24 -13.96
N PHE A 54 5.41 -16.10 -14.52
CA PHE A 54 4.91 -14.80 -14.99
C PHE A 54 3.91 -14.25 -13.98
N HIS A 55 4.30 -13.23 -13.22
CA HIS A 55 3.51 -12.67 -12.12
C HIS A 55 2.76 -11.40 -12.55
N ILE A 56 1.43 -11.49 -12.58
CA ILE A 56 0.52 -10.40 -12.94
C ILE A 56 -0.15 -9.88 -11.67
N VAL A 57 -0.22 -8.56 -11.52
CA VAL A 57 -0.97 -7.90 -10.45
C VAL A 57 -2.13 -7.10 -11.04
N VAL A 58 -3.33 -7.28 -10.48
CA VAL A 58 -4.48 -6.43 -10.78
C VAL A 58 -4.57 -5.32 -9.74
N ALA A 59 -4.55 -4.06 -10.17
CA ALA A 59 -4.48 -2.90 -9.29
C ALA A 59 -5.47 -1.79 -9.70
N PRO A 60 -6.01 -0.99 -8.76
CA PRO A 60 -6.93 0.10 -9.10
C PRO A 60 -6.23 1.35 -9.65
N CYS A 61 -4.93 1.29 -9.94
CA CYS A 61 -4.11 2.49 -10.22
C CYS A 61 -3.02 2.23 -11.27
N HIS A 62 -2.89 3.15 -12.24
CA HIS A 62 -1.81 3.11 -13.24
C HIS A 62 -0.42 3.32 -12.63
N ASP A 63 -0.29 4.04 -11.50
CA ASP A 63 1.00 4.26 -10.86
C ASP A 63 1.65 2.94 -10.37
N LYS A 64 0.86 1.88 -10.17
CA LYS A 64 1.39 0.54 -9.85
C LYS A 64 2.15 -0.08 -11.01
N LYS A 65 1.85 0.28 -12.26
CA LYS A 65 2.67 -0.06 -13.43
C LYS A 65 4.06 0.55 -13.31
N LEU A 66 4.12 1.83 -12.93
CA LEU A 66 5.38 2.54 -12.71
C LEU A 66 6.16 1.95 -11.52
N GLU A 67 5.47 1.54 -10.46
CA GLU A 67 6.09 0.83 -9.33
C GLU A 67 6.70 -0.51 -9.75
N ALA A 68 6.02 -1.29 -10.59
CA ALA A 68 6.54 -2.57 -11.11
C ALA A 68 7.80 -2.39 -11.97
N LEU A 69 7.92 -1.24 -12.66
CA LEU A 69 9.13 -0.88 -13.41
C LEU A 69 10.29 -0.43 -12.52
N ARG A 70 10.06 -0.14 -11.23
CA ARG A 70 11.13 0.20 -10.30
C ARG A 70 11.77 -1.08 -9.79
N GLU A 71 12.98 -1.34 -10.27
CA GLU A 71 13.78 -2.47 -9.82
C GLU A 71 14.26 -2.23 -8.39
N GLY A 72 13.91 -3.15 -7.48
CA GLY A 72 14.53 -3.23 -6.16
C GLY A 72 15.79 -4.10 -6.20
N PHE A 73 16.71 -3.86 -5.26
CA PHE A 73 17.95 -4.66 -5.13
C PHE A 73 17.68 -6.17 -5.05
N PHE A 74 16.62 -6.58 -4.34
CA PHE A 74 16.26 -7.98 -4.17
C PHE A 74 15.78 -8.66 -5.46
N THR A 75 15.00 -7.96 -6.28
CA THR A 75 14.56 -8.45 -7.59
C THR A 75 15.73 -8.56 -8.57
N ALA A 76 16.72 -7.67 -8.46
CA ALA A 76 17.95 -7.77 -9.25
C ALA A 76 18.78 -9.01 -8.87
N LEU A 77 18.83 -9.40 -7.58
CA LEU A 77 19.54 -10.60 -7.12
C LEU A 77 18.98 -11.90 -7.71
N HIS A 78 17.68 -11.95 -8.01
CA HIS A 78 17.01 -13.13 -8.57
C HIS A 78 16.92 -13.10 -10.10
N GLY A 79 17.55 -12.13 -10.77
CA GLY A 79 17.52 -12.01 -12.24
C GLY A 79 16.13 -11.80 -12.86
N ALA A 80 15.11 -11.58 -12.04
CA ALA A 80 13.70 -11.53 -12.45
C ALA A 80 12.97 -10.34 -11.82
N ARG A 81 12.02 -9.78 -12.57
CA ARG A 81 11.12 -8.76 -12.05
C ARG A 81 10.20 -9.36 -11.01
N GLY A 82 9.95 -8.60 -9.94
CA GLY A 82 8.99 -8.99 -8.89
C GLY A 82 7.57 -9.05 -9.43
N THR A 83 7.21 -8.13 -10.32
CA THR A 83 5.93 -8.08 -11.02
C THR A 83 6.21 -7.87 -12.51
N ASP A 84 5.77 -8.80 -13.35
CA ASP A 84 6.02 -8.78 -14.79
C ASP A 84 5.01 -7.89 -15.52
N CYS A 85 3.76 -7.89 -15.06
CA CYS A 85 2.69 -7.08 -15.62
C CYS A 85 1.76 -6.56 -14.52
N VAL A 86 1.30 -5.32 -14.70
CA VAL A 86 0.22 -4.76 -13.88
C VAL A 86 -0.93 -4.42 -14.82
N LEU A 87 -2.08 -5.04 -14.57
CA LEU A 87 -3.34 -4.72 -15.22
C LEU A 87 -4.19 -3.89 -14.27
N THR A 88 -4.90 -2.91 -14.82
CA THR A 88 -5.87 -2.17 -14.03
C THR A 88 -7.22 -2.89 -14.02
N SER A 89 -8.03 -2.68 -12.99
CA SER A 89 -9.39 -3.25 -12.92
C SER A 89 -10.25 -2.82 -14.11
N GLY A 90 -10.11 -1.59 -14.60
CA GLY A 90 -10.76 -1.12 -15.82
C GLY A 90 -10.29 -1.86 -17.08
N GLU A 91 -8.98 -2.11 -17.23
CA GLU A 91 -8.45 -2.92 -18.34
C GLU A 91 -8.96 -4.36 -18.28
N VAL A 92 -9.03 -4.97 -17.09
CA VAL A 92 -9.60 -6.31 -16.92
C VAL A 92 -11.09 -6.32 -17.31
N ALA A 93 -11.88 -5.34 -16.85
CA ALA A 93 -13.28 -5.23 -17.21
C ALA A 93 -13.48 -5.12 -18.73
N GLN A 94 -12.69 -4.27 -19.39
CA GLN A 94 -12.72 -4.12 -20.84
C GLN A 94 -12.38 -5.43 -21.58
N MET A 95 -11.36 -6.17 -21.11
CA MET A 95 -10.99 -7.46 -21.70
C MET A 95 -12.11 -8.49 -21.56
N MET A 96 -12.83 -8.47 -20.44
CA MET A 96 -13.98 -9.35 -20.19
C MET A 96 -15.15 -9.04 -21.11
N GLU A 97 -15.50 -7.76 -21.28
CA GLU A 97 -16.54 -7.31 -22.19
C GLU A 97 -16.24 -7.70 -23.64
N GLN A 98 -14.98 -7.54 -24.08
CA GLN A 98 -14.55 -7.91 -25.44
C GLN A 98 -14.54 -9.41 -25.69
N SER A 99 -14.40 -10.22 -24.64
CA SER A 99 -14.28 -11.68 -24.74
C SER A 99 -15.59 -12.41 -24.45
N ASP A 100 -16.70 -11.69 -24.22
CA ASP A 100 -18.00 -12.23 -23.77
C ASP A 100 -17.86 -13.16 -22.54
N LEU A 101 -17.00 -12.76 -21.60
CA LEU A 101 -16.73 -13.51 -20.38
C LEU A 101 -17.53 -12.94 -19.21
N SER A 102 -18.29 -13.81 -18.54
CA SER A 102 -18.95 -13.51 -17.27
C SER A 102 -18.17 -14.08 -16.10
N VAL A 103 -17.97 -13.30 -15.03
CA VAL A 103 -17.36 -13.80 -13.78
C VAL A 103 -18.35 -14.75 -13.09
N LYS A 104 -17.86 -15.93 -12.73
CA LYS A 104 -18.49 -16.79 -11.72
C LYS A 104 -17.60 -16.81 -10.49
N ASP A 105 -18.19 -16.93 -9.31
CA ASP A 105 -17.43 -17.13 -8.08
C ASP A 105 -16.52 -18.35 -8.26
N ALA A 106 -15.22 -18.13 -8.06
CA ALA A 106 -14.18 -19.14 -8.20
C ALA A 106 -13.38 -19.21 -6.91
N ALA A 107 -13.02 -20.42 -6.52
CA ALA A 107 -12.11 -20.61 -5.39
C ALA A 107 -10.73 -20.05 -5.74
N VAL A 108 -10.15 -19.28 -4.83
CA VAL A 108 -8.83 -18.67 -4.99
C VAL A 108 -7.78 -19.63 -4.45
N ASP A 109 -6.72 -19.86 -5.23
CA ASP A 109 -5.60 -20.69 -4.80
C ASP A 109 -4.78 -19.95 -3.74
N THR A 110 -4.14 -20.69 -2.83
CA THR A 110 -3.22 -20.10 -1.84
C THR A 110 -1.77 -20.31 -2.27
N LEU A 111 -0.88 -19.51 -1.67
CA LEU A 111 0.57 -19.74 -1.79
C LEU A 111 1.07 -20.82 -0.81
N PHE A 112 0.18 -21.38 0.02
CA PHE A 112 0.49 -22.27 1.14
C PHE A 112 -0.07 -23.68 0.87
N GLY A 113 0.57 -24.38 -0.07
CA GLY A 113 0.21 -25.74 -0.46
C GLY A 113 -1.09 -25.84 -1.29
N ASP A 114 -1.66 -27.04 -1.34
CA ASP A 114 -2.78 -27.36 -2.24
C ASP A 114 -4.16 -26.93 -1.71
N VAL A 115 -4.21 -26.21 -0.58
CA VAL A 115 -5.47 -25.77 0.03
C VAL A 115 -5.95 -24.51 -0.66
N LYS A 116 -7.19 -24.51 -1.14
CA LYS A 116 -7.86 -23.32 -1.65
C LYS A 116 -8.34 -22.44 -0.50
N GLU A 117 -8.21 -21.12 -0.64
CA GLU A 117 -8.72 -20.20 0.36
C GLU A 117 -10.24 -20.14 0.23
N ALA A 118 -10.94 -20.82 1.14
CA ALA A 118 -12.40 -20.83 1.14
C ALA A 118 -13.00 -19.45 1.48
N VAL A 119 -12.24 -18.60 2.18
CA VAL A 119 -12.69 -17.28 2.65
C VAL A 119 -11.56 -16.26 2.50
N VAL A 120 -11.77 -15.28 1.61
CA VAL A 120 -10.90 -14.10 1.51
C VAL A 120 -10.98 -13.30 2.81
N ARG A 121 -9.84 -12.80 3.28
CA ARG A 121 -9.75 -11.98 4.49
C ARG A 121 -9.13 -10.63 4.18
N ARG A 122 -9.49 -9.63 4.98
CA ARG A 122 -8.92 -8.28 4.90
C ARG A 122 -8.23 -7.88 6.20
N HIS A 123 -7.40 -6.85 6.11
CA HIS A 123 -6.85 -6.18 7.28
C HIS A 123 -7.93 -5.36 8.01
N ASP A 124 -7.63 -4.93 9.23
CA ASP A 124 -8.55 -4.23 10.14
C ASP A 124 -8.76 -2.74 9.82
N GLY A 125 -8.40 -2.31 8.62
CA GLY A 125 -8.59 -0.96 8.13
C GLY A 125 -9.98 -0.74 7.55
N VAL A 126 -10.44 0.51 7.56
CA VAL A 126 -11.77 0.91 7.05
C VAL A 126 -11.88 0.72 5.53
N GLY A 127 -10.79 0.92 4.79
CA GLY A 127 -10.70 0.66 3.35
C GLY A 127 -9.51 -0.25 3.00
N SER A 128 -9.39 -0.62 1.72
CA SER A 128 -8.32 -1.48 1.16
C SER A 128 -6.89 -0.98 1.38
N ASP A 129 -6.77 0.26 1.82
CA ASP A 129 -5.57 1.06 1.90
C ASP A 129 -5.35 1.62 3.31
N GLY A 130 -6.24 1.30 4.25
CA GLY A 130 -6.24 1.77 5.65
C GLY A 130 -5.27 1.01 6.56
N HIS A 131 -3.97 1.18 6.34
CA HIS A 131 -2.91 0.59 7.15
C HIS A 131 -2.69 1.37 8.46
N LEU A 132 -3.10 2.64 8.48
CA LEU A 132 -3.04 3.52 9.66
C LEU A 132 -3.58 2.85 10.91
N ALA A 133 -4.73 2.15 10.80
CA ALA A 133 -5.39 1.51 11.93
C ALA A 133 -4.47 0.50 12.64
N HIS A 134 -3.89 -0.39 11.85
CA HIS A 134 -2.97 -1.42 12.33
C HIS A 134 -1.71 -0.79 12.95
N VAL A 135 -1.07 0.14 12.24
CA VAL A 135 0.15 0.81 12.73
C VAL A 135 -0.12 1.59 14.02
N PHE A 136 -1.30 2.21 14.14
CA PHE A 136 -1.69 2.96 15.33
C PHE A 136 -1.87 2.03 16.54
N ARG A 137 -2.58 0.91 16.39
CA ARG A 137 -2.75 -0.08 17.46
C ARG A 137 -1.42 -0.69 17.88
N HIS A 138 -0.59 -1.05 16.90
CA HIS A 138 0.72 -1.61 17.16
C HIS A 138 1.60 -0.62 17.92
N ALA A 139 1.67 0.65 17.49
CA ALA A 139 2.42 1.69 18.19
C ALA A 139 1.89 1.99 19.59
N ALA A 140 0.56 2.01 19.78
CA ALA A 140 -0.06 2.23 21.09
C ALA A 140 0.33 1.13 22.09
N LYS A 141 0.26 -0.13 21.66
CA LYS A 141 0.64 -1.28 22.48
C LYS A 141 2.14 -1.30 22.76
N GLU A 142 2.97 -1.17 21.73
CA GLU A 142 4.42 -1.34 21.85
C GLU A 142 5.09 -0.20 22.62
N LEU A 143 4.67 1.04 22.40
CA LEU A 143 5.31 2.21 23.00
C LEU A 143 4.71 2.61 24.35
N PHE A 144 3.44 2.31 24.58
CA PHE A 144 2.70 2.80 25.75
C PHE A 144 1.96 1.72 26.54
N GLY A 145 1.97 0.46 26.08
CA GLY A 145 1.21 -0.63 26.71
C GLY A 145 -0.30 -0.49 26.59
N GLU A 146 -0.78 0.37 25.67
CA GLU A 146 -2.20 0.69 25.55
C GLU A 146 -2.89 -0.19 24.48
N HIS A 147 -3.98 -0.84 24.87
CA HIS A 147 -4.80 -1.65 23.98
C HIS A 147 -5.94 -0.81 23.39
N VAL A 148 -5.87 -0.55 22.08
CA VAL A 148 -6.87 0.25 21.35
C VAL A 148 -7.79 -0.68 20.55
N GLU A 149 -9.00 -0.89 21.05
CA GLU A 149 -10.02 -1.68 20.33
C GLU A 149 -10.65 -0.86 19.20
N GLU A 150 -11.19 0.31 19.51
CA GLU A 150 -11.86 1.19 18.55
C GLU A 150 -11.00 2.42 18.21
N ILE A 151 -10.93 2.76 16.93
CA ILE A 151 -10.21 3.93 16.44
C ILE A 151 -11.22 4.99 15.99
N THR A 152 -11.19 6.15 16.63
CA THR A 152 -12.02 7.29 16.23
C THR A 152 -11.27 8.18 15.24
N TYR A 153 -11.80 8.27 14.03
CA TYR A 153 -11.28 9.16 12.98
C TYR A 153 -11.98 10.52 13.06
N ARG A 154 -11.23 11.57 13.38
CA ARG A 154 -11.74 12.95 13.35
C ARG A 154 -11.45 13.59 12.00
N ALA A 155 -12.49 13.85 11.21
CA ALA A 155 -12.35 14.64 9.99
C ALA A 155 -11.88 16.06 10.33
N LEU A 156 -10.89 16.56 9.56
CA LEU A 156 -10.35 17.89 9.73
C LEU A 156 -10.95 18.84 8.70
N ARG A 157 -10.16 19.27 7.72
CA ARG A 157 -10.56 20.28 6.71
C ARG A 157 -11.58 19.74 5.72
N ASN A 158 -11.56 18.44 5.45
CA ASN A 158 -12.42 17.76 4.50
C ASN A 158 -12.47 16.25 4.83
N LYS A 159 -13.29 15.52 4.07
CA LYS A 159 -13.49 14.06 4.22
C LYS A 159 -12.30 13.20 3.81
N ASP A 160 -11.23 13.80 3.28
CA ASP A 160 -10.01 13.11 2.85
C ASP A 160 -8.82 13.43 3.77
N PHE A 161 -9.07 14.11 4.89
CA PHE A 161 -8.06 14.40 5.90
C PHE A 161 -8.60 14.09 7.29
N HIS A 162 -8.18 12.95 7.84
CA HIS A 162 -8.56 12.48 9.16
C HIS A 162 -7.39 12.51 10.13
N GLU A 163 -7.68 12.74 11.40
CA GLU A 163 -6.75 12.63 12.52
C GLU A 163 -7.21 11.55 13.49
N VAL A 164 -6.26 10.84 14.06
CA VAL A 164 -6.45 9.85 15.13
C VAL A 164 -5.47 10.19 16.25
N THR A 165 -5.96 10.26 17.49
CA THR A 165 -5.14 10.55 18.68
C THR A 165 -5.28 9.46 19.72
N LEU A 166 -4.17 9.17 20.41
CA LEU A 166 -4.16 8.42 21.67
C LEU A 166 -3.87 9.43 22.77
N GLU A 167 -4.77 9.53 23.75
CA GLU A 167 -4.64 10.44 24.88
C GLU A 167 -4.67 9.66 26.19
N LYS A 168 -3.77 10.00 27.11
CA LYS A 168 -3.71 9.42 28.46
C LYS A 168 -3.36 10.52 29.45
N ASN A 169 -4.11 10.62 30.54
CA ASN A 169 -3.90 11.64 31.59
C ASN A 169 -3.85 13.10 31.07
N GLY A 170 -4.58 13.41 29.99
CA GLY A 170 -4.58 14.74 29.37
C GLY A 170 -3.41 15.02 28.44
N GLU A 171 -2.51 14.06 28.22
CA GLU A 171 -1.40 14.16 27.28
C GLU A 171 -1.66 13.35 26.01
N VAL A 172 -1.28 13.92 24.86
CA VAL A 172 -1.36 13.25 23.55
C VAL A 172 -0.12 12.38 23.37
N LEU A 173 -0.29 11.06 23.49
CA LEU A 173 0.78 10.07 23.33
C LEU A 173 1.07 9.79 21.85
N LEU A 174 0.01 9.60 21.05
CA LEU A 174 0.10 9.40 19.60
C LEU A 174 -0.82 10.36 18.87
N ARG A 175 -0.38 10.81 17.71
CA ARG A 175 -1.14 11.68 16.82
C ARG A 175 -0.82 11.30 15.39
N PHE A 176 -1.74 10.59 14.76
CA PHE A 176 -1.62 10.08 13.41
C PHE A 176 -2.58 10.82 12.48
N ALA A 177 -2.29 10.79 11.18
CA ALA A 177 -3.16 11.36 10.17
C ALA A 177 -3.30 10.44 8.94
N ALA A 178 -4.47 10.47 8.32
CA ALA A 178 -4.67 10.02 6.95
C ALA A 178 -4.89 11.24 6.07
N ALA A 179 -4.00 11.46 5.08
CA ALA A 179 -4.02 12.61 4.19
C ALA A 179 -4.11 12.14 2.73
N TYR A 180 -5.32 12.15 2.18
CA TYR A 180 -5.62 11.68 0.84
C TYR A 180 -5.83 12.86 -0.12
N GLY A 181 -5.39 12.70 -1.37
CA GLY A 181 -5.48 13.75 -2.39
C GLY A 181 -4.35 14.78 -2.33
N PHE A 182 -3.86 15.17 -3.50
CA PHE A 182 -2.68 16.05 -3.64
C PHE A 182 -2.78 17.39 -2.89
N ARG A 183 -3.98 17.99 -2.79
CA ARG A 183 -4.20 19.22 -2.04
C ARG A 183 -3.90 19.04 -0.54
N ASN A 184 -4.32 17.93 0.05
CA ASN A 184 -4.04 17.65 1.46
C ASN A 184 -2.54 17.34 1.66
N ILE A 185 -1.94 16.60 0.74
CA ILE A 185 -0.50 16.28 0.72
C ILE A 185 0.34 17.56 0.70
N GLN A 186 0.09 18.48 -0.24
CA GLN A 186 0.83 19.73 -0.35
C GLN A 186 0.73 20.56 0.93
N ASN A 187 -0.47 20.68 1.51
CA ASN A 187 -0.68 21.40 2.77
C ASN A 187 0.09 20.77 3.94
N MET A 188 0.10 19.44 4.04
CA MET A 188 0.87 18.71 5.05
C MET A 188 2.37 18.92 4.86
N VAL A 189 2.87 18.78 3.64
CA VAL A 189 4.30 18.97 3.31
C VAL A 189 4.76 20.40 3.64
N LEU A 190 3.93 21.42 3.38
CA LEU A 190 4.24 22.80 3.77
C LEU A 190 4.39 22.96 5.28
N LYS A 191 3.60 22.25 6.09
CA LYS A 191 3.75 22.24 7.56
C LYS A 191 5.02 21.49 7.97
N LEU A 192 5.30 20.35 7.35
CA LEU A 192 6.51 19.56 7.59
C LEU A 192 7.78 20.38 7.34
N LYS A 193 7.88 21.03 6.17
CA LYS A 193 9.02 21.89 5.79
C LYS A 193 9.23 23.08 6.76
N LYS A 194 8.17 23.52 7.45
CA LYS A 194 8.24 24.59 8.46
C LYS A 194 8.52 24.08 9.87
N GLY A 195 8.72 22.77 10.08
CA GLY A 195 8.86 22.17 11.40
C GLY A 195 7.56 22.20 12.23
N LYS A 196 6.40 22.33 11.58
CA LYS A 196 5.08 22.50 12.22
C LYS A 196 4.13 21.33 11.94
N CYS A 197 4.64 20.18 11.52
CA CYS A 197 3.82 18.98 11.33
C CYS A 197 3.63 18.28 12.70
N PRO A 198 2.41 18.21 13.24
CA PRO A 198 2.18 17.67 14.58
C PRO A 198 2.03 16.14 14.61
N TYR A 199 2.24 15.46 13.48
CA TYR A 199 1.90 14.05 13.31
C TYR A 199 3.12 13.15 13.46
N HIS A 200 3.03 12.12 14.29
CA HIS A 200 4.05 11.08 14.44
C HIS A 200 4.07 10.12 13.25
N PHE A 201 2.89 9.86 12.67
CA PHE A 201 2.74 9.07 11.45
C PHE A 201 1.67 9.70 10.56
N VAL A 202 1.88 9.62 9.25
CA VAL A 202 0.89 10.02 8.26
C VAL A 202 0.78 8.97 7.17
N GLU A 203 -0.42 8.47 6.96
CA GLU A 203 -0.80 7.69 5.78
C GLU A 203 -1.11 8.65 4.63
N VAL A 204 -0.48 8.42 3.47
CA VAL A 204 -0.51 9.36 2.36
C VAL A 204 -0.91 8.62 1.09
N LEU A 205 -2.03 9.03 0.48
CA LEU A 205 -2.54 8.48 -0.76
C LEU A 205 -2.82 9.59 -1.77
N ALA A 206 -2.36 9.41 -3.01
CA ALA A 206 -2.44 10.48 -4.02
C ALA A 206 -3.88 10.76 -4.48
N CYS A 207 -4.76 9.75 -4.49
CA CYS A 207 -6.14 9.87 -4.90
C CYS A 207 -7.05 10.25 -3.71
N PRO A 208 -7.99 11.21 -3.88
CA PRO A 208 -9.10 11.38 -2.94
C PRO A 208 -9.90 10.07 -2.84
N ARG A 209 -10.43 9.75 -1.65
CA ARG A 209 -11.06 8.46 -1.32
C ARG A 209 -10.15 7.24 -1.48
N GLY A 210 -8.84 7.44 -1.52
CA GLY A 210 -7.88 6.35 -1.49
C GLY A 210 -7.85 5.49 -2.75
N CYS A 211 -7.47 4.22 -2.58
CA CYS A 211 -7.25 3.29 -3.71
C CYS A 211 -8.53 2.95 -4.47
N LEU A 212 -9.69 2.93 -3.80
CA LEU A 212 -10.98 2.63 -4.44
C LEU A 212 -11.34 3.60 -5.56
N ASN A 213 -10.87 4.85 -5.48
CA ASN A 213 -11.09 5.89 -6.48
C ASN A 213 -9.84 6.15 -7.34
N GLY A 214 -8.98 5.13 -7.49
CA GLY A 214 -7.83 5.18 -8.37
C GLY A 214 -8.23 5.30 -9.85
N ARG A 215 -7.41 5.96 -10.66
CA ARG A 215 -7.72 6.18 -12.08
C ARG A 215 -7.74 4.92 -12.95
N GLY A 216 -7.25 3.79 -12.43
CA GLY A 216 -7.30 2.50 -13.13
C GLY A 216 -8.61 1.75 -12.95
N GLN A 217 -9.54 2.28 -12.15
CA GLN A 217 -10.87 1.68 -12.00
C GLN A 217 -11.70 1.83 -13.28
N ALA A 218 -12.71 0.97 -13.43
CA ALA A 218 -13.74 1.15 -14.45
C ALA A 218 -14.42 2.52 -14.27
N GLN A 219 -14.66 3.20 -15.39
CA GLN A 219 -15.25 4.54 -15.44
C GLN A 219 -16.56 4.49 -16.21
N THR A 220 -17.40 5.49 -15.97
CA THR A 220 -18.58 5.73 -16.83
C THR A 220 -18.13 6.08 -18.24
N GLU A 221 -19.04 6.01 -19.22
CA GLU A 221 -18.76 6.39 -20.62
C GLU A 221 -18.14 7.80 -20.74
N ASP A 222 -18.57 8.73 -19.87
CA ASP A 222 -18.03 10.11 -19.78
C ASP A 222 -16.64 10.22 -19.11
N GLY A 223 -15.98 9.11 -18.76
CA GLY A 223 -14.65 9.09 -18.14
C GLY A 223 -14.64 9.51 -16.66
N HIS A 224 -15.78 9.45 -15.98
CA HIS A 224 -15.93 9.79 -14.57
C HIS A 224 -16.01 8.56 -13.68
N ALA A 225 -15.68 8.74 -12.39
CA ALA A 225 -15.83 7.68 -11.40
C ALA A 225 -17.32 7.38 -11.17
N ASP A 226 -17.70 6.12 -11.30
CA ASP A 226 -19.05 5.67 -11.02
C ASP A 226 -19.29 5.62 -9.50
N LYS A 227 -20.13 6.55 -9.00
CA LYS A 227 -20.44 6.66 -7.57
C LYS A 227 -21.24 5.47 -7.04
N ALA A 228 -22.07 4.84 -7.87
CA ALA A 228 -22.86 3.67 -7.48
C ALA A 228 -21.94 2.46 -7.33
N LEU A 229 -21.08 2.22 -8.32
CA LEU A 229 -20.05 1.18 -8.27
C LEU A 229 -19.14 1.35 -7.06
N LEU A 230 -18.65 2.57 -6.80
CA LEU A 230 -17.80 2.84 -5.63
C LEU A 230 -18.48 2.45 -4.31
N ARG A 231 -19.77 2.78 -4.13
CA ARG A 231 -20.52 2.41 -2.92
C ARG A 231 -20.71 0.89 -2.81
N GLN A 232 -20.94 0.22 -3.93
CA GLN A 232 -21.04 -1.23 -3.96
C GLN A 232 -19.71 -1.88 -3.56
N MET A 233 -18.59 -1.40 -4.09
CA MET A 233 -17.25 -1.90 -3.74
C MET A 233 -16.91 -1.64 -2.27
N GLU A 234 -17.29 -0.49 -1.72
CA GLU A 234 -17.16 -0.19 -0.29
C GLU A 234 -17.96 -1.18 0.59
N GLY A 235 -19.18 -1.52 0.17
CA GLY A 235 -20.02 -2.53 0.83
C GLY A 235 -19.39 -3.92 0.79
N ILE A 236 -19.01 -4.39 -0.41
CA ILE A 236 -18.35 -5.69 -0.60
C ILE A 236 -17.09 -5.80 0.26
N TYR A 237 -16.24 -4.77 0.27
CA TYR A 237 -15.03 -4.79 1.08
C TYR A 237 -15.34 -4.83 2.58
N SER A 238 -16.36 -4.11 3.03
CA SER A 238 -16.76 -4.06 4.44
C SER A 238 -17.23 -5.42 4.96
N ASP A 239 -17.89 -6.20 4.10
CA ASP A 239 -18.42 -7.55 4.41
C ASP A 239 -17.32 -8.63 4.46
N ILE A 240 -16.13 -8.36 3.92
CA ILE A 240 -14.99 -9.30 4.01
C ILE A 240 -14.56 -9.44 5.49
N PRO A 241 -14.43 -10.66 6.03
CA PRO A 241 -13.96 -10.87 7.40
C PRO A 241 -12.56 -10.30 7.64
N VAL A 242 -12.39 -9.66 8.80
CA VAL A 242 -11.10 -9.12 9.24
C VAL A 242 -10.24 -10.23 9.85
N GLN A 243 -8.96 -10.28 9.49
CA GLN A 243 -7.95 -11.04 10.21
C GLN A 243 -6.70 -10.20 10.40
N ARG A 244 -6.23 -10.12 11.65
CA ARG A 244 -5.00 -9.39 11.97
C ARG A 244 -3.78 -10.24 11.59
N PRO A 245 -2.71 -9.65 11.02
CA PRO A 245 -1.51 -10.40 10.63
C PRO A 245 -0.94 -11.29 11.73
N GLU A 246 -0.96 -10.83 12.98
CA GLU A 246 -0.43 -11.56 14.15
C GLU A 246 -1.20 -12.85 14.46
N SER A 247 -2.47 -12.91 14.05
CA SER A 247 -3.34 -14.09 14.22
C SER A 247 -3.25 -15.09 13.06
N SER A 248 -2.51 -14.77 12.00
CA SER A 248 -2.35 -15.62 10.83
C SER A 248 -1.16 -16.57 11.00
N ALA A 249 -1.43 -17.88 11.07
CA ALA A 249 -0.39 -18.91 11.11
C ALA A 249 0.51 -18.86 9.87
N HIS A 250 -0.06 -18.59 8.68
CA HIS A 250 0.70 -18.44 7.45
C HIS A 250 1.69 -17.26 7.51
N VAL A 251 1.30 -16.14 8.13
CA VAL A 251 2.23 -15.01 8.30
C VAL A 251 3.38 -15.42 9.23
N GLN A 252 3.09 -16.13 10.31
CA GLN A 252 4.13 -16.62 11.23
C GLN A 252 5.09 -17.59 10.54
N GLU A 253 4.57 -18.52 9.72
CA GLU A 253 5.34 -19.44 8.90
C GLU A 253 6.27 -18.69 7.92
N LEU A 254 5.76 -17.68 7.22
CA LEU A 254 6.60 -16.83 6.37
C LEU A 254 7.73 -16.15 7.14
N TYR A 255 7.46 -15.64 8.34
CA TYR A 255 8.52 -15.05 9.14
C TYR A 255 9.59 -16.07 9.55
N GLN A 256 9.19 -17.28 9.94
CA GLN A 256 10.13 -18.31 10.39
C GLN A 256 10.91 -18.95 9.23
N GLU A 257 10.22 -19.44 8.21
CA GLU A 257 10.81 -20.23 7.14
C GLU A 257 11.40 -19.37 6.02
N TRP A 258 10.67 -18.33 5.61
CA TRP A 258 11.09 -17.49 4.50
C TRP A 258 12.00 -16.38 4.95
N LEU A 259 11.62 -15.63 5.99
CA LEU A 259 12.36 -14.43 6.41
C LEU A 259 13.42 -14.70 7.47
N GLU A 260 13.54 -15.92 7.99
CA GLU A 260 14.56 -16.30 8.99
C GLU A 260 14.44 -15.50 10.32
N GLY A 261 13.21 -15.16 10.70
CA GLY A 261 12.87 -14.38 11.90
C GLY A 261 12.44 -12.95 11.61
N THR A 262 11.99 -12.23 12.66
CA THR A 262 11.48 -10.85 12.59
C THR A 262 12.58 -9.81 12.38
N ASP A 263 13.79 -10.07 12.86
CA ASP A 263 14.90 -9.12 12.91
C ASP A 263 16.09 -9.54 12.06
N SER A 264 15.87 -10.44 11.09
CA SER A 264 16.94 -10.95 10.23
C SER A 264 17.41 -9.89 9.22
N PRO A 265 18.65 -10.00 8.70
CA PRO A 265 19.09 -9.19 7.57
C PRO A 265 18.21 -9.36 6.33
N LYS A 266 17.58 -10.53 6.18
CA LYS A 266 16.68 -10.86 5.07
C LYS A 266 15.41 -10.02 5.10
N VAL A 267 14.86 -9.73 6.28
CA VAL A 267 13.73 -8.79 6.43
C VAL A 267 14.04 -7.44 5.80
N GLN A 268 15.21 -6.86 6.08
CA GLN A 268 15.62 -5.58 5.49
C GLN A 268 15.78 -5.67 3.97
N GLN A 269 16.34 -6.76 3.46
CA GLN A 269 16.55 -6.95 2.03
C GLN A 269 15.24 -7.19 1.26
N VAL A 270 14.28 -7.89 1.86
CA VAL A 270 13.06 -8.36 1.22
C VAL A 270 11.90 -7.37 1.40
N LEU A 271 11.73 -6.82 2.60
CA LEU A 271 10.56 -6.02 2.96
C LEU A 271 10.83 -4.51 2.96
N HIS A 272 12.08 -4.08 2.82
CA HIS A 272 12.42 -2.66 2.81
C HIS A 272 13.05 -2.18 1.48
N THR A 273 12.92 -0.88 1.24
CA THR A 273 13.50 -0.15 0.11
C THR A 273 14.10 1.16 0.57
N THR A 274 14.95 1.73 -0.27
CA THR A 274 15.46 3.09 -0.11
C THR A 274 14.85 4.00 -1.17
N TYR A 275 14.83 5.29 -0.89
CA TYR A 275 14.33 6.31 -1.80
C TYR A 275 15.49 7.13 -2.35
N GLN A 276 15.44 7.41 -3.64
CA GLN A 276 16.45 8.23 -4.28
C GLN A 276 16.14 9.69 -3.97
N THR A 277 17.18 10.43 -3.58
CA THR A 277 17.11 11.88 -3.62
C THR A 277 17.98 12.35 -4.77
N PRO A 278 17.40 12.87 -5.86
CA PRO A 278 18.21 13.50 -6.90
C PRO A 278 19.10 14.56 -6.24
N GLU A 279 20.36 14.65 -6.65
CA GLU A 279 21.14 15.85 -6.36
C GLU A 279 20.38 17.06 -6.92
N PRO A 280 20.38 18.21 -6.22
CA PRO A 280 19.70 19.39 -6.73
C PRO A 280 20.24 19.71 -8.11
N CYS A 281 19.41 19.54 -9.13
CA CYS A 281 19.72 19.99 -10.48
C CYS A 281 19.86 21.51 -10.40
N THR A 282 21.05 22.03 -10.69
CA THR A 282 21.36 23.45 -10.71
C THR A 282 20.61 24.21 -11.81
N ASP A 283 19.93 23.50 -12.71
CA ASP A 283 19.11 24.09 -13.76
C ASP A 283 17.66 24.22 -13.28
N SER A 284 17.40 25.30 -12.55
CA SER A 284 16.07 25.82 -12.31
C SER A 284 15.46 26.29 -13.64
N LEU A 285 14.94 25.36 -14.44
CA LEU A 285 14.00 25.68 -15.50
C LEU A 285 12.65 25.08 -15.13
N ASP A 286 11.83 25.97 -14.58
CA ASP A 286 10.38 25.93 -14.43
C ASP A 286 9.69 24.77 -15.17
N MET A 287 9.46 23.67 -14.47
CA MET A 287 8.35 22.78 -14.82
C MET A 287 7.06 23.43 -14.32
N LYS A 288 6.47 24.30 -15.16
CA LYS A 288 5.08 24.72 -15.01
C LYS A 288 4.17 23.51 -15.29
N TRP A 289 3.36 23.16 -14.30
CA TRP A 289 2.18 22.31 -14.45
C TRP A 289 0.95 23.20 -14.53
#